data_AF-A0A2V9DGU1-F1
#
_entry.id   AF-A0A2V9DGU1-F1
#
_cell.length_a   1.000
_cell.length_b   1.000
_cell.length_c   1.000
_cell.angle_alpha   90.00
_cell.angle_beta   90.00
_cell.angle_gamma   90.00
#
_symmetry.space_group_name_H-M   'P 1'
#
loop_
_entity.id
_entity.type
_entity.pdbx_description
1 polymer ?
#
loop_
_entity_poly.entity_id
_entity_poly.type
_entity_poly.pdbx_seq_one_letter_code
_entity_poly.pdbx_strand_id
1 'polypeptide(L)' 'MKTFEVRFRYQDRNQGTVESTVKVDASTLPGAVAKAARGFVKGLDRKQRFDMNKNGLEITAKSVDTAEAQAGTPAQSSSG' A
#
# COMPACT_ATOMS: atom_id res chain seq x y z
N MET A 1 -0.50 -8.97 -19.82
CA MET A 1 -0.81 -8.41 -18.49
C MET A 1 -0.05 -7.11 -18.34
N LYS A 2 -0.57 -6.15 -17.55
CA LYS A 2 0.12 -4.90 -17.25
C LYS A 2 0.50 -4.88 -15.77
N THR A 3 1.59 -4.19 -15.45
CA THR A 3 2.00 -3.95 -14.07
C THR A 3 1.43 -2.63 -13.58
N PHE A 4 0.84 -2.66 -12.39
CA PHE A 4 0.30 -1.49 -11.73
C PHE A 4 1.00 -1.30 -10.38
N GLU A 5 1.30 -0.06 -10.04
CA GLU A 5 1.78 0.32 -8.72
C GLU A 5 0.60 0.83 -7.90
N VAL A 6 0.34 0.18 -6.77
CA VAL A 6 -0.73 0.54 -5.84
C VAL A 6 -0.10 0.95 -4.52
N ARG A 7 -0.38 2.18 -4.08
CA ARG A 7 0.05 2.75 -2.82
C ARG A 7 -1.12 2.78 -1.84
N PHE A 8 -0.89 2.27 -0.65
CA PHE A 8 -1.78 2.28 0.49
C PHE A 8 -1.25 3.26 1.52
N ARG A 9 -2.11 4.14 2.04
CA ARG A 9 -1.76 5.05 3.12
C ARG A 9 -2.88 5.12 4.15
N TYR A 10 -2.53 4.94 5.43
CA TYR A 10 -3.47 5.11 6.53
C TYR A 10 -2.74 5.65 7.77
N GLN A 11 -3.50 6.18 8.72
CA GLN A 11 -2.98 6.62 10.02
C GLN A 11 -3.08 5.48 11.04
N ASP A 12 -1.93 5.07 11.58
CA ASP A 12 -1.78 4.13 12.69
C ASP A 12 -1.46 4.89 13.98
N ARG A 13 -2.11 4.51 15.08
CA ARG A 13 -1.94 5.22 16.36
C ARG A 13 -0.54 5.09 16.97
N ASN A 14 0.20 4.04 16.62
CA ASN A 14 1.52 3.76 17.16
C ASN A 14 2.63 4.15 16.19
N GLN A 15 2.38 3.99 14.88
CA GLN A 15 3.38 4.21 13.84
C GLN A 15 3.22 5.54 13.09
N GLY A 16 2.13 6.28 13.34
CA GLY A 16 1.83 7.52 12.62
C GLY A 16 1.31 7.22 11.22
N THR A 17 1.82 7.91 10.19
CA THR A 17 1.41 7.63 8.80
C THR A 17 2.09 6.35 8.32
N VAL A 18 1.31 5.30 8.08
CA VAL A 18 1.78 4.06 7.46
C VAL A 18 1.56 4.15 5.96
N GLU A 19 2.58 3.78 5.21
CA GLU A 19 2.59 3.78 3.76
C GLU A 19 3.15 2.49 3.21
N SER A 20 2.48 1.91 2.22
CA SER A 20 2.91 0.68 1.55
C SER A 20 2.66 0.75 0.07
N THR A 21 3.70 0.52 -0.73
CA THR A 21 3.62 0.49 -2.20
C THR A 21 3.84 -0.92 -2.69
N VAL A 22 2.93 -1.42 -3.53
CA VAL A 22 2.95 -2.79 -4.05
C VAL A 22 2.79 -2.75 -5.56
N LYS A 23 3.66 -3.48 -6.27
CA LYS A 23 3.52 -3.71 -7.71
C LYS A 23 2.73 -4.99 -7.94
N VAL A 24 1.69 -4.92 -8.77
CA VAL A 24 0.79 -6.05 -9.04
C VAL A 24 0.53 -6.17 -10.53
N ASP A 25 0.72 -7.36 -11.06
CA ASP A 25 0.31 -7.70 -12.42
C ASP A 25 -1.18 -8.05 -12.48
N ALA A 26 -1.89 -7.38 -13.39
CA ALA A 26 -3.30 -7.58 -13.66
C ALA A 26 -3.66 -7.22 -15.11
N SER A 27 -4.87 -7.60 -15.53
CA SER A 27 -5.41 -7.21 -16.84
C SER A 27 -5.95 -5.77 -16.85
N THR A 28 -6.40 -5.27 -15.70
CA THR A 28 -7.05 -3.95 -15.55
C THR A 28 -6.66 -3.28 -14.24
N LEU A 29 -6.73 -1.94 -14.19
CA LEU A 29 -6.44 -1.15 -12.98
C LEU A 29 -7.37 -1.53 -11.80
N PRO A 30 -8.70 -1.65 -11.96
CA PRO A 30 -9.57 -2.10 -10.86
C PRO A 30 -9.21 -3.51 -10.36
N GLY A 31 -8.80 -4.41 -11.26
CA GLY A 31 -8.34 -5.75 -10.89
C GLY A 31 -7.04 -5.72 -10.07
N ALA A 32 -6.11 -4.85 -10.44
CA ALA A 32 -4.87 -4.64 -9.68
C ALA A 32 -5.15 -4.08 -8.28
N VAL A 33 -5.99 -3.05 -8.18
CA VAL A 33 -6.41 -2.45 -6.91
C VAL A 33 -7.07 -3.50 -6.01
N ALA A 34 -8.02 -4.28 -6.53
CA ALA A 34 -8.69 -5.31 -5.75
C ALA A 34 -7.73 -6.40 -5.25
N LYS A 35 -6.80 -6.84 -6.10
CA LYS A 35 -5.78 -7.85 -5.73
C LYS A 35 -4.81 -7.31 -4.68
N ALA A 36 -4.30 -6.09 -4.88
CA ALA A 36 -3.39 -5.42 -3.95
C ALA A 36 -4.05 -5.15 -2.60
N ALA A 37 -5.28 -4.59 -2.59
CA ALA A 37 -5.99 -4.23 -1.37
C ALA A 37 -6.32 -5.46 -0.51
N ARG A 38 -6.73 -6.57 -1.14
CA ARG A 38 -6.95 -7.84 -0.42
C ARG A 38 -5.68 -8.36 0.24
N GLY A 39 -4.54 -8.28 -0.45
CA GLY A 39 -3.25 -8.67 0.09
C GLY A 39 -2.84 -7.80 1.27
N PHE A 40 -2.93 -6.48 1.10
CA PHE A 40 -2.60 -5.49 2.12
C PHE A 40 -3.44 -5.68 3.39
N VAL A 41 -4.78 -5.68 3.27
CA VAL A 41 -5.68 -5.84 4.43
C VAL A 41 -5.49 -7.19 5.12
N LYS A 42 -5.22 -8.26 4.37
CA LYS A 42 -4.91 -9.58 4.96
C LYS A 42 -3.65 -9.57 5.80
N GLY A 43 -2.63 -8.81 5.41
CA GLY A 43 -1.37 -8.66 6.15
C GLY A 43 -1.44 -7.78 7.41
N LEU A 44 -2.53 -7.03 7.60
CA LEU A 44 -2.69 -6.17 8.77
C LEU A 44 -3.20 -6.94 10.00
N ASP A 45 -2.68 -6.56 11.16
CA ASP A 45 -3.10 -7.05 12.47
C ASP A 45 -4.49 -6.51 12.87
N ARG A 46 -5.13 -7.12 13.89
CA ARG A 46 -6.45 -6.66 14.39
C ARG A 46 -6.46 -5.17 14.74
N LYS A 47 -5.40 -4.66 15.39
CA LYS A 47 -5.29 -3.24 15.80
C LYS A 47 -5.10 -2.32 14.59
N GLN A 48 -4.20 -2.68 13.67
CA GLN A 48 -3.95 -1.94 12.44
C GLN A 48 -5.20 -1.86 11.56
N ARG A 49 -5.95 -2.97 11.43
CA ARG A 49 -7.25 -2.97 10.72
C ARG A 49 -8.27 -2.04 11.37
N PHE A 50 -8.34 -2.01 12.69
CA PHE A 50 -9.23 -1.10 13.41
C PHE A 50 -8.85 0.36 13.13
N ASP A 51 -7.56 0.70 13.18
CA ASP A 51 -7.07 2.06 12.93
C ASP A 51 -7.28 2.48 11.47
N MET A 52 -6.96 1.60 10.52
CA MET A 52 -7.24 1.79 9.10
C MET A 52 -8.74 2.03 8.85
N ASN A 53 -9.63 1.23 9.44
CA ASN A 53 -11.08 1.41 9.28
C ASN A 53 -11.58 2.71 9.94
N LYS A 54 -10.96 3.13 11.05
CA LYS A 54 -11.35 4.33 11.79
C LYS A 54 -10.89 5.60 11.10
N ASN A 55 -9.66 5.60 10.60
CA ASN A 55 -9.00 6.78 10.05
C ASN A 55 -9.09 6.87 8.52
N GLY A 56 -9.57 5.81 7.88
CA GLY A 56 -9.63 5.68 6.43
C GLY A 56 -8.36 5.10 5.84
N LEU A 57 -8.53 4.49 4.66
CA LEU A 57 -7.46 3.99 3.82
C LEU A 57 -7.47 4.76 2.50
N GLU A 58 -6.39 5.47 2.22
CA GLU A 58 -6.17 6.08 0.92
C GLU A 58 -5.48 5.05 0.01
N ILE A 59 -6.03 4.89 -1.20
CA ILE A 59 -5.50 3.99 -2.22
C ILE A 59 -5.22 4.80 -3.48
N THR A 60 -3.96 4.91 -3.86
CA THR A 60 -3.54 5.50 -5.14
C THR A 60 -3.03 4.39 -6.04
N ALA A 61 -3.43 4.38 -7.30
CA ALA A 61 -2.96 3.38 -8.25
C ALA A 61 -2.59 4.03 -9.59
N LYS A 62 -1.45 3.63 -10.14
CA LYS A 62 -0.95 4.07 -11.45
C LYS A 62 -0.48 2.86 -12.27
N SER A 63 -0.66 2.92 -13.59
CA SER A 63 0.02 1.99 -14.49
C SER A 63 1.51 2.32 -14.49
N VAL A 64 2.34 1.28 -14.36
CA VAL A 64 3.78 1.45 -14.54
C VAL A 64 4.07 1.16 -16.01
N ASP A 65 4.11 2.21 -16.82
CA ASP A 65 4.89 2.13 -18.06
C ASP A 65 6.36 1.99 -17.63
N THR A 66 7.12 1.10 -18.26
CA THR A 66 8.46 0.70 -17.79
C THR A 66 9.48 1.84 -17.97
N ALA A 67 9.38 2.88 -17.15
CA ALA A 67 10.36 3.93 -16.92
C ALA A 67 10.05 4.53 -15.53
N GLU A 68 10.99 4.44 -14.61
CA GLU A 68 10.91 4.88 -13.21
C GLU A 68 10.02 4.06 -12.26
N ALA A 69 10.67 3.15 -11.53
CA ALA A 69 10.21 2.73 -10.23
C ALA A 69 11.33 2.90 -9.20
N GLN A 70 11.47 4.12 -8.70
CA GLN A 70 12.13 4.42 -7.44
C GLN A 70 11.10 5.06 -6.51
N ALA A 71 10.66 4.33 -5.48
CA ALA A 71 10.25 4.90 -4.19
C ALA A 71 9.90 3.75 -3.24
N GLY A 72 10.72 3.59 -2.21
CA GLY A 72 10.43 2.67 -1.11
C GLY A 72 11.66 2.36 -0.28
N THR A 73 12.38 3.38 0.20
CA THR A 73 13.27 3.22 1.35
C THR A 73 12.39 2.99 2.58
N PRO A 74 12.44 1.84 3.27
CA PRO A 74 11.87 1.76 4.60
C PRO A 74 12.74 2.63 5.51
N ALA A 75 12.13 3.64 6.13
CA ALA A 75 12.76 4.41 7.18
C ALA A 75 13.14 3.45 8.32
N GLN A 76 14.42 3.11 8.39
CA GLN A 76 15.01 2.47 9.56
C GLN A 76 15.04 3.50 10.68
N SER A 77 14.05 3.41 11.58
CA SER A 77 14.21 3.91 12.95
C SER A 77 15.15 2.96 13.69
N SER A 78 16.34 3.44 14.07
CA SER A 78 17.09 2.90 15.19
C SER A 78 17.82 4.06 15.89
N SER A 79 17.31 4.38 17.06
CA SER A 79 17.86 5.25 18.09
C SER A 79 19.07 4.58 18.78
N GLY A 80 19.90 5.38 19.46
CA GLY A 80 20.77 4.94 20.56
C GLY A 80 22.26 5.15 20.34
#